data_AF-A0A7J5EJP1-F1
#
_entry.id   AF-A0A7J5EJP1-F1
#
_cell.length_a   1.000
_cell.length_b   1.000
_cell.length_c   1.000
_cell.angle_alpha   90.00
_cell.angle_beta   90.00
_cell.angle_gamma   90.00
#
_symmetry.space_group_name_H-M   'P 1'
#
loop_
_entity.id
_entity.type
_entity.pdbx_description
1 polymer ?
#
loop_
_entity_poly.entity_id
_entity_poly.type
_entity_poly.pdbx_seq_one_letter_code
_entity_poly.pdbx_strand_id
1 'polypeptide(L)' 'AARRLGVSKVTLWRLVRDGAITKTYIRGAVRYDPHDLDRYIGRS' A
#
# COMPACT_ATOMS: atom_id res chain seq x y z
N ALA A 1 -6.38 -0.83 0.31
CA ALA A 1 -5.08 -0.41 0.89
C ALA A 1 -5.24 0.81 1.80
N ALA A 2 -5.59 2.00 1.33
CA ALA A 2 -5.63 3.22 2.17
C ALA A 2 -6.48 3.06 3.45
N ARG A 3 -7.70 2.51 3.31
CA ARG A 3 -8.58 2.20 4.46
C ARG A 3 -8.02 1.14 5.40
N ARG A 4 -7.24 0.16 4.89
CA ARG A 4 -6.58 -0.88 5.70
C ARG A 4 -5.45 -0.28 6.55
N LEU A 5 -4.75 0.72 6.01
CA LEU A 5 -3.68 1.44 6.71
C LEU A 5 -4.20 2.57 7.60
N GLY A 6 -5.49 2.93 7.53
CA GLY A 6 -6.03 4.09 8.25
C GLY A 6 -5.54 5.45 7.73
N VAL A 7 -5.07 5.53 6.48
CA VAL A 7 -4.49 6.76 5.90
C VAL A 7 -5.30 7.31 4.72
N SER A 8 -5.04 8.57 4.37
CA SER A 8 -5.62 9.20 3.18
C SER A 8 -5.11 8.55 1.88
N LYS A 9 -5.87 8.68 0.79
CA LYS A 9 -5.42 8.22 -0.55
C LYS A 9 -4.15 8.92 -1.01
N VAL A 10 -3.97 10.20 -0.67
CA VAL A 10 -2.77 10.98 -1.00
C VAL A 10 -1.56 10.44 -0.24
N THR A 11 -1.74 10.11 1.05
CA THR A 11 -0.70 9.47 1.86
C THR A 11 -0.31 8.11 1.28
N LEU A 12 -1.28 7.27 0.91
CA LEU A 12 -0.98 6.00 0.24
C LEU A 12 -0.20 6.20 -1.06
N TRP A 13 -0.57 7.22 -1.86
CA TRP A 13 0.14 7.51 -3.11
C TRP A 13 1.58 7.97 -2.87
N ARG A 14 1.83 8.77 -1.82
CA ARG A 14 3.19 9.13 -1.38
C ARG A 14 3.99 7.90 -0.97
N LEU A 15 3.42 7.01 -0.14
CA LEU A 15 4.09 5.76 0.24
C LEU A 15 4.46 4.89 -0.95
N VAL A 16 3.60 4.84 -1.98
CA VAL A 16 3.92 4.14 -3.23
C VAL A 16 5.01 4.86 -4.01
N ARG A 17 4.94 6.19 -4.11
CA ARG A 17 5.94 7.01 -4.81
C ARG A 17 7.32 6.91 -4.16
N ASP A 18 7.36 6.86 -2.83
CA ASP A 18 8.56 6.80 -2.01
C ASP A 18 9.12 5.36 -1.92
N GLY A 19 8.44 4.38 -2.54
CA GLY A 19 8.87 2.98 -2.55
C GLY A 19 8.59 2.20 -1.26
N ALA A 20 7.88 2.82 -0.30
CA ALA A 20 7.51 2.17 0.97
C ALA A 20 6.40 1.12 0.80
N ILE A 21 5.57 1.25 -0.23
CA ILE A 21 4.52 0.27 -0.57
C ILE A 21 4.61 -0.07 -2.05
N THR A 22 4.82 -1.35 -2.34
CA THR A 22 4.81 -1.85 -3.71
C THR A 22 3.38 -1.98 -4.22
N LYS A 23 3.12 -1.51 -5.46
CA LYS A 23 1.88 -1.78 -6.18
C LYS A 23 2.16 -2.56 -7.46
N THR A 24 1.26 -3.47 -7.80
CA THR A 24 1.28 -4.26 -9.04
C THR A 24 -0.07 -4.14 -9.75
N TYR A 25 -0.08 -4.43 -11.04
CA TYR A 25 -1.31 -4.52 -11.82
C TYR A 25 -1.57 -5.99 -12.15
N ILE A 26 -2.67 -6.53 -11.64
CA ILE A 26 -3.08 -7.92 -11.90
C ILE A 26 -4.41 -7.87 -12.64
N ARG A 27 -4.42 -8.31 -13.90
CA ARG A 27 -5.62 -8.29 -14.77
C ARG A 27 -6.32 -6.92 -14.81
N GLY A 28 -5.54 -5.83 -14.89
CA GLY A 28 -6.06 -4.45 -14.92
C GLY A 28 -6.47 -3.87 -13.55
N ALA A 29 -6.44 -4.67 -12.48
CA ALA A 29 -6.72 -4.18 -11.13
C ALA A 29 -5.41 -3.83 -10.39
N VAL A 30 -5.40 -2.68 -9.71
CA VAL A 30 -4.31 -2.32 -8.80
C VAL A 30 -4.34 -3.24 -7.58
N ARG A 31 -3.21 -3.88 -7.31
CA ARG A 31 -2.94 -4.65 -6.11
C ARG A 31 -1.75 -4.05 -5.39
N TYR A 32 -1.73 -4.22 -4.08
CA TYR A 32 -0.67 -3.72 -3.21
C TYR A 32 -0.05 -4.93 -2.52
N ASP A 33 1.26 -4.90 -2.33
CA ASP A 33 1.95 -5.98 -1.65
C ASP A 33 1.44 -6.10 -0.19
N PRO A 34 0.92 -7.27 0.21
CA PRO A 34 0.37 -7.43 1.55
C PRO A 34 1.44 -7.34 2.64
N HIS A 35 2.68 -7.77 2.40
CA HIS A 35 3.77 -7.68 3.38
C HIS A 35 4.17 -6.24 3.66
N ASP A 36 4.22 -5.39 2.63
CA ASP A 36 4.48 -3.96 2.82
C ASP A 36 3.37 -3.29 3.62
N LEU A 37 2.11 -3.66 3.35
CA LEU A 37 0.97 -3.15 4.11
C LEU A 37 1.01 -3.60 5.58
N ASP A 38 1.34 -4.87 5.83
CA ASP A 38 1.41 -5.43 7.18
C ASP A 38 2.59 -4.86 7.99
N ARG A 39 3.76 -4.69 7.34
CA ARG A 39 4.91 -3.98 7.91
C ARG A 39 4.55 -2.57 8.34
N TYR A 40 3.78 -1.84 7.52
CA TYR A 40 3.40 -0.45 7.82
C TYR A 40 2.46 -0.34 9.04
N ILE A 41 1.57 -1.31 9.24
CA ILE A 41 0.66 -1.33 10.40
C ILE A 41 1.26 -2.01 11.63
N GLY A 42 2.51 -2.48 11.55
CA GLY A 42 3.19 -3.17 12.65
C GLY A 42 2.65 -4.58 12.94
N ARG A 43 1.97 -5.23 11.97
CA ARG A 43 1.67 -6.66 12.05
C ARG A 43 2.86 -7.42 11.49
N SER A 44 3.70 -7.95 12.38
CA SER A 44 4.79 -8.88 12.05
C SER A 44 4.43 -10.31 12.44
#